data_AF-A0A9Y2E5V1-F1
#
_entry.id   AF-A0A9Y2E5V1-F1
#
_cell.length_a   1.000
_cell.length_b   1.000
_cell.length_c   1.000
_cell.angle_alpha   90.00
_cell.angle_beta   90.00
_cell.angle_gamma   90.00
#
_symmetry.space_group_name_H-M   'P 1'
#
loop_
_entity.id
_entity.type
_entity.pdbx_description
1 polymer ?
#
loop_
_entity_poly.entity_id
_entity_poly.type
_entity_poly.pdbx_seq_one_letter_code
_entity_poly.pdbx_strand_id
1 'polypeptide(L)'
;MNFPETEMPDITSQTVVIGAFALVCGTVVVVLLGVFAEVITIDTAAFTVSSLLAIATFGYVVLTYSMAKSMEDEMEHSKEVFKLRRKDDIISVIENEVRPVLIDVRRNRSTFNANDIGQYDSTMIDGAMYHRLPRLDMSFDDPGEPATLSKEVDVNAGDVYHYFHTVKKYRDTYDKAVHELSMCILENHDDLPIDTDKTQEYAESALSLEAIGVSRSAWKVAKEDVTPLRAEITDLTRDLSELKREIKESGHTLAQDLGSAEANLKQEYYITNSDL
;
A
#
# COMPACT_ATOMS: atom_id res chain seq x y z
N MET A 1 -14.55 8.92 -30.58
CA MET A 1 -15.22 10.12 -31.15
C MET A 1 -14.31 11.29 -30.83
N ASN A 2 -13.52 11.73 -31.80
CA ASN A 2 -12.59 12.86 -31.63
C ASN A 2 -13.36 14.14 -31.93
N PHE A 3 -13.57 14.98 -30.91
CA PHE A 3 -13.99 16.35 -31.12
C PHE A 3 -12.75 17.16 -31.52
N PRO A 4 -12.78 17.91 -32.62
CA PRO A 4 -11.71 18.86 -32.93
C PRO A 4 -11.82 20.02 -31.94
N GLU A 5 -10.79 20.18 -31.10
CA GLU A 5 -10.55 21.45 -30.40
C GLU A 5 -10.33 22.53 -31.45
N THR A 6 -11.35 23.35 -31.66
CA THR A 6 -11.20 24.61 -32.39
C THR A 6 -10.46 25.58 -31.47
N GLU A 7 -9.12 25.62 -31.59
CA GLU A 7 -8.32 26.74 -31.11
C GLU A 7 -8.84 28.02 -31.78
N MET A 8 -9.62 28.81 -31.04
CA MET A 8 -9.93 30.17 -31.45
C MET A 8 -8.63 30.98 -31.38
N PRO A 9 -8.20 31.63 -32.46
CA PRO A 9 -6.98 32.43 -32.45
C PRO A 9 -7.14 33.59 -31.47
N ASP A 10 -6.17 33.74 -30.58
CA ASP A 10 -6.04 34.79 -29.56
C ASP A 10 -5.77 36.18 -30.17
N ILE A 11 -6.67 36.62 -31.06
CA ILE A 11 -6.59 37.90 -31.78
C ILE A 11 -6.87 39.08 -30.84
N THR A 12 -7.56 38.82 -29.73
CA THR A 12 -7.95 39.82 -28.73
C THR A 12 -6.80 40.29 -27.86
N SER A 13 -5.83 39.44 -27.50
CA SER A 13 -4.72 39.87 -26.65
C SER A 13 -3.75 40.82 -27.39
N GLN A 14 -3.41 40.51 -28.64
CA GLN A 14 -2.50 41.31 -29.46
C GLN A 14 -3.05 42.71 -29.79
N THR A 15 -4.33 42.81 -30.15
CA THR A 15 -4.96 44.09 -30.47
C THR A 15 -5.06 45.01 -29.27
N VAL A 16 -5.31 44.46 -28.07
CA VAL A 16 -5.34 45.22 -26.82
C VAL A 16 -3.94 45.72 -26.44
N VAL A 17 -2.89 44.90 -26.58
CA VAL A 17 -1.51 45.30 -26.30
C VAL A 17 -1.04 46.43 -27.24
N ILE A 18 -1.32 46.31 -28.54
CA ILE A 18 -0.97 47.35 -29.52
C ILE A 18 -1.74 48.64 -29.24
N GLY A 19 -3.03 48.55 -28.90
CA GLY A 19 -3.84 49.71 -28.54
C GLY A 19 -3.35 50.43 -27.29
N ALA A 20 -2.99 49.68 -26.23
CA ALA A 20 -2.43 50.24 -25.01
C ALA A 20 -1.08 50.93 -25.26
N PHE A 21 -0.20 50.31 -26.06
CA PHE A 21 1.09 50.90 -26.43
C PHE A 21 0.92 52.21 -27.21
N ALA A 22 0.02 52.25 -28.19
CA ALA A 22 -0.27 53.45 -28.96
C ALA A 22 -0.81 54.59 -28.08
N LEU A 23 -1.64 54.27 -27.09
CA LEU A 23 -2.19 55.24 -26.14
C LEU A 23 -1.10 55.81 -25.23
N VAL A 24 -0.22 54.96 -24.68
CA VAL A 24 0.93 55.39 -23.87
C VAL A 24 1.87 56.28 -24.69
N CYS A 25 2.27 55.86 -25.89
CA CYS A 25 3.11 56.68 -26.77
C CYS A 25 2.43 58.02 -27.12
N GLY A 26 1.13 58.01 -27.42
CA GLY A 26 0.36 59.23 -27.71
C GLY A 26 0.34 60.20 -26.54
N THR A 27 0.08 59.71 -25.32
CA THR A 27 0.08 60.55 -24.11
C THR A 27 1.45 61.16 -23.81
N VAL A 28 2.54 60.40 -23.98
CA VAL A 28 3.91 60.93 -23.81
C VAL A 28 4.21 62.02 -24.83
N VAL A 29 3.83 61.84 -26.10
CA VAL A 29 4.03 62.85 -27.16
C VAL A 29 3.23 64.12 -26.87
N VAL A 30 1.98 64.01 -26.41
CA VAL A 30 1.14 65.17 -26.04
C VAL A 30 1.74 65.95 -24.87
N VAL A 31 2.24 65.26 -23.84
CA VAL A 31 2.90 65.90 -22.69
C VAL A 31 4.18 66.63 -23.14
N LEU A 32 5.01 66.00 -23.98
CA LEU A 32 6.23 66.62 -24.52
C LEU A 32 5.92 67.87 -25.34
N LEU A 33 4.91 67.82 -26.22
CA LEU A 33 4.46 68.96 -27.00
C LEU A 33 3.90 70.09 -26.12
N GLY A 34 3.16 69.75 -25.06
CA GLY A 34 2.63 70.72 -24.10
C GLY A 34 3.71 71.44 -23.29
N VAL A 35 4.80 70.74 -22.95
CA VAL A 35 5.99 71.35 -22.32
C VAL A 35 6.74 72.25 -23.31
N PHE A 36 6.93 71.81 -24.55
CA PHE A 36 7.60 72.61 -25.59
C PHE A 36 6.85 73.89 -25.96
N ALA A 37 5.53 73.87 -25.89
CA ALA A 37 4.68 75.03 -26.15
C ALA A 37 4.51 75.96 -24.92
N GLU A 38 5.23 75.70 -23.80
CA GLU A 38 5.13 76.41 -22.52
C GLU A 38 3.72 76.38 -21.86
N VAL A 39 2.86 75.46 -22.30
CA VAL A 39 1.48 75.31 -21.78
C VAL A 39 1.47 74.50 -20.48
N ILE A 40 2.45 73.61 -20.27
CA ILE A 40 2.54 72.72 -19.12
C ILE A 40 3.90 72.91 -18.43
N THR A 41 3.91 73.02 -17.08
CA THR A 41 5.15 73.11 -16.30
C THR A 41 5.87 71.76 -16.20
N ILE A 42 7.21 71.80 -16.08
CA ILE A 42 8.05 70.60 -15.97
C ILE A 42 7.61 69.69 -14.81
N ASP A 43 7.21 70.27 -13.68
CA ASP A 43 6.72 69.50 -12.52
C ASP A 43 5.45 68.70 -12.84
N THR A 44 4.54 69.28 -13.61
CA THR A 44 3.28 68.64 -14.02
C THR A 44 3.55 67.51 -15.03
N ALA A 45 4.50 67.71 -15.93
CA ALA A 45 4.95 66.67 -16.86
C ALA A 45 5.61 65.49 -16.14
N ALA A 46 6.50 65.76 -15.17
CA ALA A 46 7.15 64.73 -14.38
C ALA A 46 6.15 63.88 -13.57
N PHE A 47 5.13 64.53 -12.98
CA PHE A 47 4.06 63.84 -12.27
C PHE A 47 3.23 62.94 -13.19
N THR A 48 2.95 63.41 -14.41
CA THR A 48 2.18 62.66 -15.41
C THR A 48 2.93 61.41 -15.88
N VAL A 49 4.24 61.54 -16.19
CA VAL A 49 5.08 60.41 -16.59
C VAL A 49 5.24 59.41 -15.44
N SER A 50 5.42 59.88 -14.21
CA SER A 50 5.53 59.01 -13.03
C SER A 50 4.24 58.22 -12.78
N SER A 51 3.08 58.87 -12.95
CA SER A 51 1.77 58.21 -12.84
C SER A 51 1.59 57.15 -13.93
N LEU A 52 2.01 57.45 -15.15
CA LEU A 52 1.97 56.51 -16.29
C LEU A 52 2.86 55.28 -16.04
N LEU A 53 4.08 55.50 -15.55
CA LEU A 53 4.99 54.42 -15.19
C LEU A 53 4.42 53.56 -14.06
N ALA A 54 3.80 54.18 -13.04
CA ALA A 54 3.15 53.46 -11.95
C ALA A 54 1.97 52.62 -12.43
N ILE A 55 1.17 53.12 -13.38
CA ILE A 55 0.07 52.35 -14.00
C ILE A 55 0.65 51.19 -14.81
N ALA A 56 1.72 51.41 -15.57
CA ALA A 56 2.37 50.36 -16.37
C ALA A 56 2.97 49.25 -15.50
N THR A 57 3.66 49.60 -14.40
CA THR A 57 4.19 48.61 -13.46
C THR A 57 3.08 47.85 -12.75
N PHE A 58 2.00 48.53 -12.35
CA PHE A 58 0.82 47.87 -11.78
C PHE A 58 0.17 46.91 -12.78
N GLY A 59 0.00 47.33 -14.04
CA GLY A 59 -0.53 46.49 -15.11
C GLY A 59 0.34 45.27 -15.37
N TYR A 60 1.66 45.42 -15.36
CA TYR A 60 2.60 44.30 -15.46
C TYR A 60 2.44 43.31 -14.30
N VAL A 61 2.35 43.79 -13.05
CA VAL A 61 2.13 42.94 -11.87
C VAL A 61 0.82 42.16 -12.01
N VAL A 62 -0.28 42.83 -12.39
CA VAL A 62 -1.58 42.17 -12.60
C VAL A 62 -1.50 41.11 -13.71
N LEU A 63 -0.79 41.39 -14.80
CA LEU A 63 -0.62 40.45 -15.91
C LEU A 63 0.21 39.23 -15.50
N THR A 64 1.33 39.44 -14.80
CA THR A 64 2.15 38.33 -14.28
C THR A 64 1.39 37.48 -13.26
N TYR A 65 0.59 38.11 -12.40
CA TYR A 65 -0.28 37.39 -11.46
C TYR A 65 -1.34 36.55 -12.20
N SER A 66 -1.97 37.12 -13.23
CA SER A 66 -2.97 36.40 -14.04
C SER A 66 -2.36 35.22 -14.78
N MET A 67 -1.15 35.38 -15.36
CA MET A 67 -0.44 34.28 -16.04
C MET A 67 -0.02 33.19 -15.05
N ALA A 68 0.52 33.57 -13.90
CA ALA A 68 0.89 32.61 -12.85
C ALA A 68 -0.33 31.80 -12.40
N LYS A 69 -1.47 32.46 -12.19
CA LYS A 69 -2.73 31.80 -11.82
C LYS A 69 -3.28 30.89 -12.92
N SER A 70 -3.25 31.32 -14.18
CA SER A 70 -3.67 30.48 -15.32
C SER A 70 -2.79 29.24 -15.47
N MET A 71 -1.47 29.39 -15.30
CA MET A 71 -0.54 28.26 -15.32
C MET A 71 -0.77 27.30 -14.15
N GLU A 72 -1.14 27.81 -12.97
CA GLU A 72 -1.52 26.99 -11.82
C GLU A 72 -2.78 26.15 -12.14
N ASP A 73 -3.83 26.79 -12.66
CA ASP A 73 -5.09 26.12 -13.05
C ASP A 73 -4.85 25.07 -14.16
N GLU A 74 -4.07 25.41 -15.20
CA GLU A 74 -3.71 24.46 -16.27
C GLU A 74 -2.86 23.29 -15.76
N MET A 75 -1.95 23.56 -14.81
CA MET A 75 -1.11 22.52 -14.23
C MET A 75 -1.92 21.60 -13.32
N GLU A 76 -2.91 22.10 -12.58
CA GLU A 76 -3.88 21.29 -11.84
C GLU A 76 -4.73 20.44 -12.79
N HIS A 77 -5.29 21.04 -13.85
CA HIS A 77 -6.08 20.30 -14.83
C HIS A 77 -5.27 19.20 -15.53
N SER A 78 -4.02 19.51 -15.91
CA SER A 78 -3.09 18.55 -16.49
C SER A 78 -2.82 17.39 -15.53
N LYS A 79 -2.55 17.66 -14.24
CA LYS A 79 -2.37 16.61 -13.23
C LYS A 79 -3.60 15.72 -13.10
N GLU A 80 -4.80 16.29 -13.09
CA GLU A 80 -6.05 15.50 -13.05
C GLU A 80 -6.21 14.61 -14.28
N VAL A 81 -5.96 15.15 -15.48
CA VAL A 81 -6.01 14.37 -16.73
C VAL A 81 -4.97 13.24 -16.73
N PHE A 82 -3.76 13.49 -16.24
CA PHE A 82 -2.73 12.46 -16.09
C PHE A 82 -3.14 11.37 -15.10
N LYS A 83 -3.72 11.75 -13.95
CA LYS A 83 -4.23 10.79 -12.95
C LYS A 83 -5.33 9.92 -13.52
N LEU A 84 -6.28 10.51 -14.25
CA LEU A 84 -7.36 9.76 -14.90
C LEU A 84 -6.84 8.77 -15.94
N ARG A 85 -5.83 9.14 -16.73
CA ARG A 85 -5.21 8.23 -17.70
C ARG A 85 -4.48 7.06 -17.06
N ARG A 86 -3.88 7.26 -15.88
CA ARG A 86 -3.17 6.22 -15.13
C ARG A 86 -4.11 5.37 -14.27
N LYS A 87 -5.38 5.72 -14.14
CA LYS A 87 -6.33 5.05 -13.24
C LYS A 87 -6.38 3.54 -13.48
N ASP A 88 -6.48 3.11 -14.74
CA ASP A 88 -6.56 1.68 -15.10
C ASP A 88 -5.25 0.93 -14.74
N ASP A 89 -4.10 1.56 -14.95
CA ASP A 89 -2.80 0.98 -14.55
C ASP A 89 -2.75 0.80 -13.01
N ILE A 90 -3.18 1.80 -12.25
CA ILE A 90 -3.19 1.74 -10.78
C ILE A 90 -4.21 0.73 -10.26
N ILE A 91 -5.37 0.58 -10.91
CA ILE A 91 -6.31 -0.50 -10.61
C ILE A 91 -5.60 -1.85 -10.75
N SER A 92 -4.87 -2.06 -11.85
CA SER A 92 -4.14 -3.31 -12.07
C SER A 92 -3.06 -3.56 -11.01
N VAL A 93 -2.36 -2.51 -10.54
CA VAL A 93 -1.40 -2.60 -9.43
C VAL A 93 -2.09 -3.02 -8.14
N ILE A 94 -3.23 -2.39 -7.80
CA ILE A 94 -3.98 -2.75 -6.58
C ILE A 94 -4.46 -4.20 -6.63
N GLU A 95 -5.01 -4.64 -7.77
CA GLU A 95 -5.60 -5.96 -7.91
C GLU A 95 -4.58 -7.09 -7.99
N ASN A 96 -3.48 -6.88 -8.71
CA ASN A 96 -2.51 -7.95 -9.00
C ASN A 96 -1.31 -7.95 -8.06
N GLU A 97 -0.98 -6.81 -7.43
CA GLU A 97 0.19 -6.71 -6.55
C GLU A 97 -0.22 -6.54 -5.08
N VAL A 98 -1.05 -5.55 -4.77
CA VAL A 98 -1.33 -5.20 -3.36
C VAL A 98 -2.32 -6.16 -2.71
N ARG A 99 -3.48 -6.42 -3.35
CA ARG A 99 -4.53 -7.26 -2.79
C ARG A 99 -4.10 -8.70 -2.50
N PRO A 100 -3.41 -9.42 -3.41
CA PRO A 100 -3.04 -10.81 -3.16
C PRO A 100 -2.14 -10.93 -1.93
N VAL A 101 -1.14 -10.04 -1.83
CA VAL A 101 -0.23 -9.97 -0.68
C VAL A 101 -1.01 -9.66 0.60
N LEU A 102 -1.90 -8.66 0.58
CA LEU A 102 -2.70 -8.28 1.74
C LEU A 102 -3.64 -9.41 2.19
N ILE A 103 -4.25 -10.14 1.25
CA ILE A 103 -5.13 -11.28 1.54
C ILE A 103 -4.34 -12.40 2.22
N ASP A 104 -3.17 -12.75 1.70
CA ASP A 104 -2.33 -13.81 2.28
C ASP A 104 -1.81 -13.44 3.67
N VAL A 105 -1.34 -12.20 3.87
CA VAL A 105 -0.92 -11.72 5.20
C VAL A 105 -2.08 -11.82 6.20
N ARG A 106 -3.29 -11.41 5.79
CA ARG A 106 -4.50 -11.50 6.63
C ARG A 106 -4.90 -12.95 6.92
N ARG A 107 -4.79 -13.85 5.94
CA ARG A 107 -5.06 -15.29 6.08
C ARG A 107 -4.09 -15.96 7.03
N ASN A 108 -2.79 -15.69 6.92
CA ASN A 108 -1.78 -16.22 7.83
C ASN A 108 -2.04 -15.74 9.27
N ARG A 109 -2.35 -14.46 9.42
CA ARG A 109 -2.69 -13.87 10.72
C ARG A 109 -3.94 -14.52 11.33
N SER A 110 -5.01 -14.71 10.54
CA SER A 110 -6.23 -15.35 11.03
C SER A 110 -6.01 -16.81 11.39
N THR A 111 -5.14 -17.51 10.66
CA THR A 111 -4.76 -18.91 10.96
C THR A 111 -4.14 -19.05 12.34
N PHE A 112 -3.35 -18.06 12.78
CA PHE A 112 -2.75 -18.05 14.12
C PHE A 112 -3.65 -17.54 15.24
N ASN A 113 -4.86 -17.08 14.93
CA ASN A 113 -5.84 -16.66 15.92
C ASN A 113 -6.91 -17.74 16.04
N ALA A 114 -7.09 -18.29 17.24
CA ALA A 114 -8.25 -19.10 17.54
C ALA A 114 -9.52 -18.21 17.44
N ASN A 115 -10.31 -18.39 16.38
CA ASN A 115 -11.52 -17.59 16.15
C ASN A 115 -12.81 -18.35 16.51
N ASP A 116 -12.72 -19.63 16.87
CA ASP A 116 -13.87 -20.50 17.09
C ASP A 116 -13.89 -21.11 18.50
N ILE A 117 -15.08 -21.42 19.01
CA ILE A 117 -15.36 -21.80 20.40
C ILE A 117 -14.66 -23.13 20.80
N GLY A 118 -14.20 -23.91 19.83
CA GLY A 118 -13.44 -25.16 20.02
C GLY A 118 -11.94 -25.08 19.75
N GLN A 119 -11.42 -23.92 19.32
CA GLN A 119 -9.99 -23.73 19.05
C GLN A 119 -9.33 -23.09 20.27
N TYR A 120 -8.28 -23.74 20.78
CA TYR A 120 -7.52 -23.24 21.91
C TYR A 120 -6.15 -22.75 21.42
N ASP A 121 -5.80 -21.51 21.73
CA ASP A 121 -4.45 -20.98 21.46
C ASP A 121 -3.40 -21.68 22.34
N SER A 122 -3.83 -22.17 23.51
CA SER A 122 -3.08 -23.10 24.35
C SER A 122 -3.99 -24.05 25.12
N THR A 123 -3.47 -25.23 25.47
CA THR A 123 -4.19 -26.24 26.25
C THR A 123 -3.29 -26.79 27.34
N MET A 124 -3.87 -27.16 28.48
CA MET A 124 -3.15 -27.83 29.58
C MET A 124 -3.35 -29.34 29.44
N ILE A 125 -2.26 -30.10 29.35
CA ILE A 125 -2.25 -31.56 29.33
C ILE A 125 -1.17 -31.98 30.32
N ASP A 126 -1.50 -32.86 31.26
CA ASP A 126 -0.60 -33.35 32.32
C ASP A 126 0.18 -32.26 33.07
N GLY A 127 -0.46 -31.11 33.29
CA GLY A 127 0.14 -29.98 34.00
C GLY A 127 1.12 -29.13 33.19
N ALA A 128 1.38 -29.48 31.92
CA ALA A 128 2.16 -28.69 30.98
C ALA A 128 1.25 -27.89 30.03
N MET A 129 1.64 -26.65 29.71
CA MET A 129 0.93 -25.79 28.77
C MET A 129 1.49 -25.98 27.36
N TYR A 130 0.63 -26.39 26.43
CA TYR A 130 0.98 -26.56 25.02
C TYR A 130 0.35 -25.44 24.20
N HIS A 131 1.15 -24.80 23.34
CA HIS A 131 0.68 -23.76 22.41
C HIS A 131 0.33 -24.36 21.05
N ARG A 132 -0.68 -23.77 20.39
CA ARG A 132 -1.08 -24.12 19.03
C ARG A 132 -0.07 -23.62 18.01
N LEU A 133 0.44 -24.51 17.18
CA LEU A 133 1.34 -24.27 16.05
C LEU A 133 0.65 -24.84 14.80
N PRO A 134 -0.19 -24.08 14.10
CA PRO A 134 -0.92 -24.58 12.94
C PRO A 134 -0.06 -24.50 11.68
N ARG A 135 -0.32 -25.37 10.70
CA ARG A 135 0.26 -25.25 9.36
C ARG A 135 -0.18 -23.93 8.71
N LEU A 136 0.76 -23.23 8.08
CA LEU A 136 0.46 -22.09 7.22
C LEU A 136 0.40 -22.50 5.77
N ASP A 137 -0.49 -21.85 5.03
CA ASP A 137 -0.63 -21.99 3.58
C ASP A 137 -0.57 -20.61 2.93
N MET A 138 0.18 -20.51 1.83
CA MET A 138 0.43 -19.25 1.12
C MET A 138 0.32 -19.48 -0.39
N SER A 139 -0.12 -18.45 -1.11
CA SER A 139 -0.26 -18.53 -2.58
C SER A 139 1.07 -18.43 -3.34
N PHE A 140 2.13 -17.96 -2.67
CA PHE A 140 3.46 -17.78 -3.23
C PHE A 140 4.38 -18.93 -2.84
N ASP A 141 5.22 -19.41 -3.75
CA ASP A 141 6.26 -20.41 -3.44
C ASP A 141 7.64 -19.77 -3.22
N ASP A 142 7.86 -18.63 -3.87
CA ASP A 142 9.05 -17.80 -3.77
C ASP A 142 8.76 -16.52 -2.96
N PRO A 143 9.48 -16.25 -1.86
CA PRO A 143 9.39 -14.99 -1.12
C PRO A 143 9.70 -13.74 -1.96
N GLY A 144 10.38 -13.89 -3.10
CA GLY A 144 10.67 -12.80 -4.03
C GLY A 144 9.44 -12.27 -4.77
N GLU A 145 8.49 -13.14 -5.13
CA GLU A 145 7.28 -12.77 -5.88
C GLU A 145 6.41 -11.72 -5.16
N PRO A 146 6.05 -11.88 -3.87
CA PRO A 146 5.28 -10.85 -3.18
C PRO A 146 6.08 -9.57 -2.95
N ALA A 147 7.42 -9.62 -2.99
CA ALA A 147 8.29 -8.45 -2.82
C ALA A 147 8.47 -7.62 -4.10
N THR A 148 8.08 -8.13 -5.28
CA THR A 148 8.14 -7.37 -6.55
C THR A 148 6.98 -6.38 -6.68
N LEU A 149 6.80 -5.52 -5.68
CA LEU A 149 5.83 -4.43 -5.73
C LEU A 149 6.35 -3.32 -6.65
N SER A 150 5.43 -2.72 -7.41
CA SER A 150 5.69 -1.55 -8.23
C SER A 150 6.11 -0.34 -7.38
N LYS A 151 6.77 0.64 -8.00
CA LYS A 151 7.27 1.85 -7.31
C LYS A 151 6.15 2.76 -6.83
N GLU A 152 4.96 2.55 -7.37
CA GLU A 152 3.70 3.19 -7.02
C GLU A 152 3.21 2.78 -5.62
N VAL A 153 3.60 1.59 -5.14
CA VAL A 153 3.22 1.09 -3.82
C VAL A 153 4.23 1.59 -2.79
N ASP A 154 3.78 2.47 -1.89
CA ASP A 154 4.59 3.01 -0.79
C ASP A 154 4.70 1.99 0.36
N VAL A 155 5.31 0.84 0.07
CA VAL A 155 5.60 -0.23 1.03
C VAL A 155 7.03 -0.71 0.82
N ASN A 156 7.76 -0.91 1.91
CA ASN A 156 9.12 -1.40 1.84
C ASN A 156 9.17 -2.85 1.37
N ALA A 157 9.62 -3.08 0.13
CA ALA A 157 9.78 -4.40 -0.46
C ALA A 157 10.67 -5.35 0.38
N GLY A 158 11.63 -4.81 1.13
CA GLY A 158 12.46 -5.59 2.05
C GLY A 158 11.65 -6.19 3.21
N ASP A 159 10.67 -5.45 3.74
CA ASP A 159 9.80 -5.92 4.82
C ASP A 159 8.83 -6.98 4.32
N VAL A 160 8.35 -6.84 3.09
CA VAL A 160 7.54 -7.85 2.40
C VAL A 160 8.34 -9.14 2.21
N TYR A 161 9.55 -9.03 1.64
CA TYR A 161 10.44 -10.17 1.45
C TYR A 161 10.74 -10.88 2.77
N HIS A 162 11.09 -10.12 3.81
CA HIS A 162 11.37 -10.65 5.13
C HIS A 162 10.17 -11.43 5.69
N TYR A 163 8.97 -10.85 5.62
CA TYR A 163 7.74 -11.50 6.07
C TYR A 163 7.53 -12.87 5.40
N PHE A 164 7.53 -12.93 4.06
CA PHE A 164 7.28 -14.18 3.36
C PHE A 164 8.44 -15.18 3.49
N HIS A 165 9.68 -14.69 3.66
CA HIS A 165 10.80 -15.55 3.99
C HIS A 165 10.62 -16.22 5.37
N THR A 166 10.18 -15.46 6.38
CA THR A 166 9.88 -15.99 7.71
C THR A 166 8.70 -16.97 7.68
N VAL A 167 7.65 -16.69 6.89
CA VAL A 167 6.53 -17.64 6.68
C VAL A 167 7.02 -18.94 6.04
N LYS A 168 7.86 -18.86 5.00
CA LYS A 168 8.45 -20.04 4.36
C LYS A 168 9.29 -20.85 5.35
N LYS A 169 10.16 -20.18 6.12
CA LYS A 169 10.95 -20.83 7.17
C LYS A 169 10.07 -21.50 8.23
N TYR A 170 8.96 -20.88 8.61
CA TYR A 170 7.99 -21.49 9.52
C TYR A 170 7.40 -22.78 8.93
N ARG A 171 7.00 -22.77 7.67
CA ARG A 171 6.45 -23.95 6.97
C ARG A 171 7.46 -25.08 6.91
N ASP A 172 8.70 -24.79 6.51
CA ASP A 172 9.76 -25.80 6.41
C ASP A 172 10.08 -26.41 7.79
N THR A 173 10.14 -25.59 8.85
CA THR A 173 10.32 -26.07 10.23
C THR A 173 9.10 -26.85 10.72
N TYR A 174 7.89 -26.47 10.31
CA TYR A 174 6.66 -27.15 10.68
C TYR A 174 6.62 -28.55 10.08
N ASP A 175 6.90 -28.67 8.79
CA ASP A 175 6.93 -29.96 8.09
C ASP A 175 7.99 -30.89 8.70
N LYS A 176 9.15 -30.34 9.07
CA LYS A 176 10.18 -31.07 9.82
C LYS A 176 9.68 -31.53 11.20
N ALA A 177 9.00 -30.65 11.94
CA ALA A 177 8.45 -30.99 13.25
C ALA A 177 7.36 -32.06 13.18
N VAL A 178 6.50 -32.00 12.17
CA VAL A 178 5.50 -33.04 11.88
C VAL A 178 6.19 -34.37 11.61
N HIS A 179 7.23 -34.36 10.77
CA HIS A 179 7.97 -35.57 10.45
C HIS A 179 8.63 -36.19 11.70
N GLU A 180 9.38 -35.40 12.47
CA GLU A 180 10.04 -35.90 13.69
C GLU A 180 9.02 -36.38 14.73
N LEU A 181 7.92 -35.64 14.93
CA LEU A 181 6.86 -36.07 15.84
C LEU A 181 6.18 -37.36 15.36
N SER A 182 6.01 -37.53 14.05
CA SER A 182 5.47 -38.77 13.50
C SER A 182 6.38 -39.96 13.80
N MET A 183 7.70 -39.79 13.74
CA MET A 183 8.66 -40.82 14.14
C MET A 183 8.56 -41.10 15.65
N CYS A 184 8.48 -40.07 16.50
CA CYS A 184 8.27 -40.25 17.95
C CYS A 184 6.99 -41.02 18.27
N ILE A 185 5.88 -40.76 17.55
CA ILE A 185 4.62 -41.48 17.73
C ILE A 185 4.79 -42.96 17.38
N LEU A 186 5.46 -43.26 16.26
CA LEU A 186 5.71 -44.65 15.84
C LEU A 186 6.64 -45.40 16.79
N GLU A 187 7.65 -44.74 17.36
CA GLU A 187 8.61 -45.37 18.27
C GLU A 187 8.04 -45.64 19.67
N ASN A 188 7.18 -44.76 20.17
CA ASN A 188 6.64 -44.86 21.54
C ASN A 188 5.34 -45.67 21.63
N HIS A 189 4.69 -46.00 20.50
CA HIS A 189 3.37 -46.63 20.51
C HIS A 189 3.20 -47.73 19.46
N ASP A 190 3.46 -48.98 19.86
CA ASP A 190 3.07 -50.18 19.09
C ASP A 190 1.60 -50.59 19.32
N ASP A 191 1.00 -50.19 20.44
CA ASP A 191 -0.33 -50.68 20.91
C ASP A 191 -1.47 -49.66 20.76
N LEU A 192 -1.20 -48.41 20.37
CA LEU A 192 -2.28 -47.45 20.13
C LEU A 192 -3.05 -47.87 18.86
N PRO A 193 -4.37 -47.65 18.79
CA PRO A 193 -5.15 -47.81 17.56
C PRO A 193 -4.85 -46.69 16.54
N ILE A 194 -3.59 -46.24 16.49
CA ILE A 194 -3.07 -45.32 15.52
C ILE A 194 -2.64 -46.17 14.34
N ASP A 195 -3.47 -46.14 13.31
CA ASP A 195 -3.11 -46.65 12.00
C ASP A 195 -1.79 -45.99 11.56
N THR A 196 -0.78 -46.80 11.21
CA THR A 196 0.52 -46.34 10.73
C THR A 196 0.37 -45.38 9.56
N ASP A 197 -0.67 -45.57 8.74
CA ASP A 197 -0.99 -44.72 7.60
C ASP A 197 -1.49 -43.32 8.01
N LYS A 198 -1.87 -43.11 9.29
CA LYS A 198 -2.44 -41.86 9.83
C LYS A 198 -1.56 -41.15 10.85
N THR A 199 -0.38 -41.68 11.14
CA THR A 199 0.55 -41.08 12.12
C THR A 199 0.86 -39.62 11.80
N GLN A 200 1.02 -39.28 10.52
CA GLN A 200 1.27 -37.89 10.11
C GLN A 200 0.10 -36.95 10.48
N GLU A 201 -1.15 -37.39 10.27
CA GLU A 201 -2.33 -36.59 10.61
C GLU A 201 -2.46 -36.38 12.13
N TYR A 202 -2.06 -37.38 12.94
CA TYR A 202 -1.96 -37.23 14.39
C TYR A 202 -0.87 -36.25 14.81
N ALA A 203 0.31 -36.28 14.16
CA ALA A 203 1.37 -35.32 14.41
C ALA A 203 0.95 -33.88 14.06
N GLU A 204 0.30 -33.69 12.91
CA GLU A 204 -0.29 -32.40 12.51
C GLU A 204 -1.35 -31.93 13.53
N SER A 205 -2.21 -32.84 13.98
CA SER A 205 -3.23 -32.57 15.00
C SER A 205 -2.63 -32.20 16.36
N ALA A 206 -1.51 -32.81 16.74
CA ALA A 206 -0.83 -32.54 18.00
C ALA A 206 -0.13 -31.16 18.02
N LEU A 207 0.45 -30.74 16.90
CA LEU A 207 1.02 -29.40 16.77
C LEU A 207 -0.08 -28.32 16.71
N SER A 208 -1.14 -28.57 15.93
CA SER A 208 -2.26 -27.65 15.77
C SER A 208 -3.25 -27.64 16.96
N LEU A 209 -3.16 -28.63 17.86
CA LEU A 209 -4.07 -28.85 19.00
C LEU A 209 -5.55 -29.08 18.61
N GLU A 210 -5.80 -29.36 17.34
CA GLU A 210 -7.12 -29.60 16.76
C GLU A 210 -7.07 -30.83 15.84
N ALA A 211 -8.22 -31.42 15.52
CA ALA A 211 -8.24 -32.59 14.65
C ALA A 211 -8.07 -32.15 13.18
N ILE A 212 -6.96 -32.54 12.56
CA ILE A 212 -6.65 -32.35 11.14
C ILE A 212 -6.45 -33.72 10.51
N GLY A 213 -7.14 -34.02 9.40
CA GLY A 213 -7.08 -35.33 8.72
C GLY A 213 -7.79 -36.47 9.46
N VAL A 214 -7.84 -36.44 10.79
CA VAL A 214 -8.46 -37.47 11.63
C VAL A 214 -9.86 -37.11 12.13
N SER A 215 -10.65 -38.14 12.49
CA SER A 215 -11.95 -37.92 13.13
C SER A 215 -11.79 -37.30 14.53
N ARG A 216 -12.64 -36.32 14.88
CA ARG A 216 -12.61 -35.64 16.19
C ARG A 216 -12.70 -36.60 17.38
N SER A 217 -13.48 -37.67 17.25
CA SER A 217 -13.62 -38.69 18.29
C SER A 217 -12.32 -39.48 18.48
N ALA A 218 -11.65 -39.89 17.40
CA ALA A 218 -10.38 -40.59 17.49
C ALA A 218 -9.28 -39.69 18.06
N TRP A 219 -9.21 -38.44 17.59
CA TRP A 219 -8.26 -37.47 18.15
C TRP A 219 -8.48 -37.25 19.64
N LYS A 220 -9.74 -37.11 20.08
CA LYS A 220 -10.06 -36.92 21.50
C LYS A 220 -9.55 -38.09 22.36
N VAL A 221 -9.54 -39.31 21.84
CA VAL A 221 -9.03 -40.48 22.56
C VAL A 221 -7.50 -40.48 22.60
N ALA A 222 -6.83 -40.12 21.50
CA ALA A 222 -5.36 -40.19 21.40
C ALA A 222 -4.63 -38.92 21.87
N LYS A 223 -5.33 -37.79 22.03
CA LYS A 223 -4.71 -36.47 22.28
C LYS A 223 -3.84 -36.43 23.53
N GLU A 224 -4.27 -37.10 24.60
CA GLU A 224 -3.56 -37.14 25.88
C GLU A 224 -2.24 -37.93 25.78
N ASP A 225 -2.17 -38.94 24.90
CA ASP A 225 -0.95 -39.71 24.67
C ASP A 225 0.01 -39.02 23.69
N VAL A 226 -0.54 -38.46 22.60
CA VAL A 226 0.28 -37.93 21.49
C VAL A 226 0.83 -36.53 21.76
N THR A 227 0.06 -35.64 22.40
CA THR A 227 0.49 -34.24 22.58
C THR A 227 1.73 -34.09 23.47
N PRO A 228 1.89 -34.86 24.57
CA PRO A 228 3.10 -34.79 25.40
C PRO A 228 4.40 -35.10 24.67
N LEU A 229 4.37 -35.95 23.63
CA LEU A 229 5.54 -36.30 22.81
C LEU A 229 6.17 -35.08 22.11
N ARG A 230 5.46 -33.94 22.03
CA ARG A 230 6.05 -32.67 21.59
C ARG A 230 7.27 -32.24 22.42
N ALA A 231 7.37 -32.67 23.67
CA ALA A 231 8.54 -32.41 24.51
C ALA A 231 9.81 -33.06 23.94
N GLU A 232 9.68 -34.14 23.16
CA GLU A 232 10.82 -34.81 22.53
C GLU A 232 11.43 -33.98 21.39
N ILE A 233 10.63 -33.12 20.76
CA ILE A 233 11.03 -32.20 19.68
C ILE A 233 11.07 -30.73 20.15
N THR A 234 11.58 -30.49 21.37
CA THR A 234 11.56 -29.18 22.03
C THR A 234 12.22 -28.07 21.20
N ASP A 235 13.33 -28.33 20.51
CA ASP A 235 14.02 -27.31 19.71
C ASP A 235 13.16 -26.81 18.54
N LEU A 236 12.51 -27.71 17.79
CA LEU A 236 11.66 -27.33 16.67
C LEU A 236 10.40 -26.59 17.15
N THR A 237 9.82 -27.01 18.27
CA THR A 237 8.63 -26.32 18.82
C THR A 237 8.96 -24.93 19.36
N ARG A 238 10.17 -24.73 19.89
CA ARG A 238 10.71 -23.41 20.26
C ARG A 238 10.88 -22.52 19.03
N ASP A 239 11.58 -23.02 18.00
CA ASP A 239 11.80 -22.27 16.75
C ASP A 239 10.48 -21.87 16.08
N LEU A 240 9.51 -22.80 16.02
CA LEU A 240 8.15 -22.51 15.52
C LEU A 240 7.45 -21.43 16.34
N SER A 241 7.62 -21.43 17.66
CA SER A 241 7.00 -20.43 18.53
C SER A 241 7.61 -19.03 18.31
N GLU A 242 8.93 -18.96 18.14
CA GLU A 242 9.65 -17.72 17.82
C GLU A 242 9.22 -17.18 16.44
N LEU A 243 9.21 -18.03 15.41
CA LEU A 243 8.77 -17.67 14.06
C LEU A 243 7.29 -17.26 14.03
N LYS A 244 6.41 -17.97 14.75
CA LYS A 244 4.99 -17.58 14.89
C LYS A 244 4.85 -16.17 15.45
N ARG A 245 5.63 -15.82 16.48
CA ARG A 245 5.62 -14.47 17.07
C ARG A 245 6.08 -13.44 16.03
N GLU A 246 7.18 -13.70 15.35
CA GLU A 246 7.73 -12.82 14.33
C GLU A 246 6.74 -12.58 13.18
N ILE A 247 6.06 -13.63 12.69
CA ILE A 247 5.03 -13.52 11.65
C ILE A 247 3.82 -12.73 12.17
N LYS A 248 3.43 -12.88 13.43
CA LYS A 248 2.33 -12.08 14.02
C LYS A 248 2.70 -10.59 14.08
N GLU A 249 3.91 -10.27 14.52
CA GLU A 249 4.40 -8.90 14.65
C GLU A 249 4.56 -8.23 13.29
N SER A 250 5.36 -8.82 12.40
CA SER A 250 5.61 -8.30 11.04
C SER A 250 4.38 -8.35 10.14
N GLY A 251 3.52 -9.36 10.29
CA GLY A 251 2.27 -9.43 9.53
C GLY A 251 1.25 -8.37 9.94
N HIS A 252 1.29 -7.90 11.20
CA HIS A 252 0.44 -6.80 11.63
C HIS A 252 0.85 -5.47 10.98
N THR A 253 2.15 -5.15 11.03
CA THR A 253 2.69 -3.92 10.43
C THR A 253 2.51 -3.95 8.92
N LEU A 254 2.86 -5.05 8.27
CA LEU A 254 2.76 -5.18 6.82
C LEU A 254 1.31 -5.08 6.31
N ALA A 255 0.35 -5.66 7.03
CA ALA A 255 -1.07 -5.53 6.67
C ALA A 255 -1.58 -4.08 6.81
N GLN A 256 -1.05 -3.33 7.77
CA GLN A 256 -1.39 -1.92 7.95
C GLN A 256 -0.77 -1.07 6.83
N ASP A 257 0.49 -1.32 6.49
CA ASP A 257 1.21 -0.58 5.45
C ASP A 257 0.58 -0.83 4.08
N LEU A 258 0.35 -2.09 3.70
CA LEU A 258 -0.34 -2.45 2.45
C LEU A 258 -1.77 -1.89 2.40
N GLY A 259 -2.51 -1.95 3.51
CA GLY A 259 -3.86 -1.36 3.57
C GLY A 259 -3.85 0.16 3.43
N SER A 260 -2.82 0.84 3.96
CA SER A 260 -2.66 2.28 3.83
C SER A 260 -2.23 2.66 2.41
N ALA A 261 -1.32 1.91 1.80
CA ALA A 261 -0.92 2.09 0.41
C ALA A 261 -2.11 1.89 -0.55
N GLU A 262 -2.91 0.84 -0.36
CA GLU A 262 -4.14 0.63 -1.12
C GLU A 262 -5.11 1.83 -0.97
N ALA A 263 -5.33 2.33 0.25
CA ALA A 263 -6.21 3.46 0.50
C ALA A 263 -5.69 4.77 -0.13
N ASN A 264 -4.38 5.02 -0.03
CA ASN A 264 -3.74 6.19 -0.62
C ASN A 264 -3.85 6.17 -2.14
N LEU A 265 -3.57 5.04 -2.79
CA LEU A 265 -3.74 4.88 -4.24
C LEU A 265 -5.20 5.11 -4.66
N LYS A 266 -6.17 4.56 -3.90
CA LYS A 266 -7.59 4.81 -4.19
C LYS A 266 -7.95 6.29 -4.11
N GLN A 267 -7.48 6.98 -3.07
CA GLN A 267 -7.75 8.38 -2.87
C GLN A 267 -7.06 9.26 -3.93
N GLU A 268 -5.79 8.99 -4.23
CA GLU A 268 -4.99 9.79 -5.15
C GLU A 268 -5.51 9.74 -6.59
N TYR A 269 -6.02 8.58 -7.01
CA TYR A 269 -6.48 8.28 -8.36
C TYR A 269 -8.02 8.20 -8.50
N TYR A 270 -8.76 8.59 -7.45
CA TYR A 270 -10.23 8.58 -7.42
C TYR A 270 -10.83 7.21 -7.80
N ILE A 271 -10.23 6.14 -7.30
CA ILE A 271 -10.67 4.76 -7.51
C ILE A 271 -11.69 4.41 -6.43
N THR A 272 -12.86 3.97 -6.86
CA THR A 272 -13.97 3.54 -6.01
C THR A 272 -14.00 2.02 -5.90
N ASN A 273 -14.76 1.48 -4.95
CA ASN A 273 -14.94 0.03 -4.84
C ASN A 273 -15.70 -0.59 -6.04
N SER A 274 -16.40 0.21 -6.86
CA SER A 274 -17.02 -0.28 -8.09
C SER A 274 -16.04 -0.39 -9.25
N ASP A 275 -14.86 0.24 -9.14
CA ASP A 275 -13.80 0.14 -10.13
C ASP A 275 -12.89 -1.09 -9.90
N LEU A 276 -13.09 -1.83 -8.81
CA LEU A 276 -12.27 -2.93 -8.34
C LEU A 276 -13.11 -4.17 -7.97
#